data_AF-A0A381IDB4-F1
#
_entry.id   AF-A0A381IDB4-F1
#
_cell.length_a   1.000
_cell.length_b   1.000
_cell.length_c   1.000
_cell.angle_alpha   90.00
_cell.angle_beta   90.00
_cell.angle_gamma   90.00
#
_symmetry.space_group_name_H-M   'P 1'
#
loop_
_entity.id
_entity.type
_entity.pdbx_description
1 polymer ?
#
loop_
_entity_poly.entity_id
_entity_poly.type
_entity_poly.pdbx_seq_one_letter_code
_entity_poly.pdbx_strand_id
1 'polypeptide(L)' 'MESKLVEGLFFAGEVIDIDAYTGGFNLQIAFSTGYLAGFNC' A
#
# COMPACT_ATOMS: atom_id res chain seq x y z
N MET A 1 6.72 -1.21 2.27
CA MET A 1 5.53 -0.99 3.14
C MET A 1 5.48 -2.05 4.25
N GLU A 2 6.62 -2.28 4.92
CA GLU A 2 6.77 -3.35 5.90
C GLU A 2 6.09 -2.99 7.23
N SER A 3 5.54 -4.00 7.89
CA SER A 3 5.00 -3.90 9.24
C SER A 3 6.10 -3.58 10.23
N LYS A 4 5.83 -2.65 11.15
CA LYS A 4 6.76 -2.33 12.24
C LYS A 4 6.77 -3.38 13.36
N LEU A 5 5.81 -4.31 13.36
CA LEU A 5 5.63 -5.30 14.43
C LEU A 5 6.02 -6.71 14.01
N VAL A 6 5.99 -7.00 12.70
CA VAL A 6 6.24 -8.33 12.15
C VAL A 6 7.14 -8.18 10.93
N GLU A 7 8.40 -8.57 11.08
CA GLU A 7 9.37 -8.57 9.97
C GLU A 7 8.89 -9.47 8.82
N GLY A 8 9.10 -9.01 7.59
CA GLY A 8 8.69 -9.72 6.37
C GLY A 8 7.19 -9.64 6.04
N LEU A 9 6.37 -8.98 6.86
CA LEU A 9 4.95 -8.74 6.56
C LEU A 9 4.75 -7.37 5.92
N PHE A 10 4.13 -7.32 4.73
CA PHE A 10 3.90 -6.10 3.98
C PHE A 10 2.43 -5.87 3.69
N PHE A 11 2.02 -4.60 3.61
CA PHE A 11 0.67 -4.19 3.25
C PHE A 11 0.68 -3.24 2.05
N ALA A 12 -0.34 -3.31 1.22
CA ALA A 12 -0.52 -2.44 0.06
C ALA A 12 -2.00 -2.33 -0.33
N GLY A 13 -2.38 -1.24 -0.98
CA GLY A 13 -3.74 -0.98 -1.42
C GLY A 13 -4.72 -0.67 -0.30
N GLU A 14 -6.00 -0.90 -0.58
CA GLU A 14 -7.16 -0.48 0.25
C GLU A 14 -7.28 -1.23 1.59
N VAL A 15 -6.45 -2.25 1.82
CA VAL A 15 -6.36 -2.90 3.15
C VAL A 15 -5.68 -1.98 4.19
N ILE A 16 -4.92 -0.98 3.73
CA ILE A 16 -4.35 0.07 4.56
C ILE A 16 -5.46 1.10 4.83
N ASP A 17 -5.53 1.65 6.04
CA ASP A 17 -6.48 2.69 6.43
C ASP A 17 -6.14 4.04 5.77
N ILE A 18 -6.34 4.09 4.45
CA ILE A 18 -6.17 5.25 3.60
C ILE A 18 -7.28 5.23 2.54
N ASP A 19 -7.93 6.38 2.34
CA ASP A 19 -8.91 6.56 1.29
C ASP A 19 -8.69 7.91 0.62
N ALA A 20 -9.17 8.02 -0.61
CA ALA A 20 -9.12 9.24 -1.39
C ALA A 20 -10.41 9.41 -2.20
N TYR A 21 -10.69 10.65 -2.57
CA TYR A 21 -11.84 10.98 -3.43
C TYR A 21 -11.86 10.16 -4.73
N THR A 22 -13.03 10.05 -5.33
CA THR A 22 -13.19 9.49 -6.67
C THR A 22 -12.37 10.29 -7.70
N GLY A 23 -12.00 9.66 -8.81
CA GLY A 23 -11.11 10.26 -9.81
C GLY A 23 -9.80 9.49 -10.01
N GLY A 24 -9.71 8.25 -9.52
CA GLY A 24 -8.57 7.36 -9.73
C GLY A 24 -7.50 7.44 -8.64
N PHE A 25 -7.68 8.25 -7.59
CA PHE A 25 -6.70 8.38 -6.51
C PHE A 25 -6.51 7.07 -5.72
N ASN A 26 -7.58 6.33 -5.45
CA ASN A 26 -7.47 5.01 -4.81
C ASN A 26 -6.70 4.00 -5.67
N LEU A 27 -6.83 4.06 -7.00
CA LEU A 27 -6.02 3.24 -7.92
C LEU A 27 -4.54 3.66 -7.86
N GLN A 28 -4.26 4.96 -7.86
CA GLN A 28 -2.90 5.48 -7.72
C GLN A 28 -2.26 5.05 -6.39
N ILE A 29 -3.01 5.08 -5.29
CA ILE A 29 -2.58 4.58 -3.98
C ILE A 29 -2.27 3.10 -4.05
N ALA A 30 -3.16 2.29 -4.64
CA ALA A 30 -2.96 0.85 -4.79
C ALA A 30 -1.69 0.52 -5.59
N PHE A 31 -1.46 1.18 -6.73
CA PHE A 31 -0.27 0.95 -7.55
C PHE A 31 1.01 1.43 -6.86
N SER A 32 0.99 2.61 -6.24
CA SER A 32 2.18 3.19 -5.60
C SER A 32 2.61 2.37 -4.39
N THR A 33 1.64 1.99 -3.53
CA THR A 33 1.92 1.17 -2.35
C THR A 33 2.28 -0.26 -2.71
N GLY A 34 1.64 -0.84 -3.74
CA GLY A 34 1.97 -2.17 -4.27
C GLY A 34 3.40 -2.25 -4.81
N TYR A 35 3.80 -1.26 -5.62
CA TYR A 35 5.17 -1.15 -6.10
C TYR A 35 6.17 -1.04 -4.94
N LEU A 36 5.93 -0.17 -3.96
CA LEU A 36 6.84 0.02 -2.83
C LEU A 36 6.89 -1.22 -1.90
N ALA A 37 5.78 -1.94 -1.75
CA ALA A 37 5.75 -3.20 -1.00
C ALA A 37 6.60 -4.27 -1.71
N GLY A 38 6.40 -4.48 -3.01
CA GLY A 38 7.15 -5.46 -3.80
C GLY A 38 8.59 -5.08 -4.12
N PHE A 39 8.96 -3.80 -4.07
CA PHE A 39 10.35 -3.36 -4.26
C PHE A 39 11.21 -3.58 -3.01
N ASN A 40 10.61 -3.54 -1.82
CA ASN A 40 11.31 -3.71 -0.54
C ASN A 40 11.08 -5.09 0.11
N CYS A 41 10.48 -6.04 -0.61
CA CYS A 41 10.27 -7.40 -0.11
C CYS A 41 11.49 -8.29 -0.30
#